data_AF-I1H6I5-F1
#
_entry.id   AF-I1H6I5-F1
#
_cell.length_a   1.000
_cell.length_b   1.000
_cell.length_c   1.000
_cell.angle_alpha   90.00
_cell.angle_beta   90.00
_cell.angle_gamma   90.00
#
_symmetry.space_group_name_H-M   'P 1'
#
loop_
_entity.id
_entity.type
_entity.pdbx_description
1 polymer ?
#
loop_
_entity_poly.entity_id
_entity_poly.type
_entity_poly.pdbx_seq_one_letter_code
_entity_poly.pdbx_strand_id
1 'polypeptide(L)'
;MPPTVHRLVHFTTLGLDTLTPTLVVGDGLKMIGEYEETVGTCYLFSESDAPPKPICDEAALAQGNKDKQASISKDGMKEVPPKEVKHLASVQKILKFRSINEDYQQHRA
;
A
#
# COMPACT_ATOMS: atom_id res chain seq x y z
N MET A 1 21.26 -19.83 -14.53
CA MET A 1 20.77 -18.57 -13.96
C MET A 1 20.96 -18.65 -12.45
N PRO A 2 21.81 -17.82 -11.83
CA PRO A 2 21.88 -17.77 -10.37
C PRO A 2 20.57 -17.19 -9.82
N PRO A 3 20.10 -17.64 -8.65
CA PRO A 3 18.92 -17.07 -8.01
C PRO A 3 19.18 -15.61 -7.64
N THR A 4 18.25 -14.73 -8.00
CA THR A 4 18.23 -13.34 -7.51
C THR A 4 17.99 -13.38 -6.00
N VAL A 5 19.05 -13.23 -5.22
CA VAL A 5 18.93 -13.08 -3.77
C VAL A 5 18.35 -11.69 -3.52
N HIS A 6 17.05 -11.62 -3.24
CA HIS A 6 16.46 -10.41 -2.69
C HIS A 6 17.06 -10.20 -1.30
N ARG A 7 18.06 -9.31 -1.20
CA ARG A 7 18.65 -8.93 0.08
C ARG A 7 17.57 -8.25 0.90
N LEU A 8 17.12 -8.91 1.96
CA LEU A 8 16.22 -8.31 2.95
C LEU A 8 16.97 -7.16 3.63
N VAL A 9 16.45 -5.95 3.49
CA VAL A 9 16.99 -4.76 4.17
C VAL A 9 16.19 -4.55 5.45
N HIS A 10 16.88 -4.44 6.58
CA HIS A 10 16.25 -4.14 7.86
C HIS A 10 15.98 -2.65 8.02
N PHE A 11 14.86 -2.29 8.64
CA PHE A 11 14.49 -0.91 8.92
C PHE A 11 14.11 -0.77 10.41
N THR A 12 14.69 0.21 11.10
CA THR A 12 14.38 0.51 12.50
C THR A 12 13.96 1.97 12.63
N THR A 13 12.76 2.22 13.17
CA THR A 13 12.26 3.56 13.47
C THR A 13 12.31 3.85 14.97
N LEU A 14 12.69 5.08 15.34
CA LEU A 14 12.69 5.55 16.73
C LEU A 14 11.99 6.91 16.84
N GLY A 15 11.22 7.09 17.90
CA GLY A 15 10.62 8.38 18.26
C GLY A 15 9.56 8.90 17.27
N LEU A 16 8.70 8.03 16.73
CA LEU A 16 7.58 8.42 15.85
C LEU A 16 6.53 9.31 16.54
N ASP A 17 6.62 9.45 17.85
CA ASP A 17 5.83 10.36 18.69
C ASP A 17 6.52 11.72 18.89
N THR A 18 7.73 11.91 18.34
CA THR A 18 8.52 13.14 18.45
C THR A 18 8.46 13.97 17.17
N LEU A 19 8.87 15.23 17.22
CA LEU A 19 8.96 16.08 16.02
C LEU A 19 10.08 15.69 15.07
N THR A 20 11.06 14.91 15.55
CA THR A 20 12.29 14.54 14.81
C THR A 20 12.58 13.04 14.93
N PRO A 21 11.71 12.16 14.40
CA PRO A 21 11.94 10.73 14.42
C PRO A 21 13.21 10.34 13.65
N THR A 22 13.75 9.17 13.96
CA THR A 22 14.94 8.64 13.28
C THR A 22 14.59 7.35 12.56
N LEU A 23 15.13 7.18 11.35
CA LEU A 23 15.11 5.92 10.60
C LEU A 23 16.54 5.40 10.43
N VAL A 24 16.76 4.13 10.73
CA VAL A 24 18.01 3.41 10.43
C VAL A 24 17.70 2.34 9.37
N VAL A 25 18.44 2.39 8.26
CA VAL A 25 18.31 1.45 7.14
C VAL A 25 19.54 0.55 7.06
N GLY A 26 19.32 -0.77 7.05
CA GLY A 26 20.35 -1.79 6.93
C GLY A 26 21.43 -1.66 8.01
N ASP A 27 22.70 -1.67 7.57
CA ASP A 27 23.87 -1.75 8.44
C ASP A 27 24.30 -0.39 9.04
N GLY A 28 23.44 0.64 8.98
CA GLY A 28 23.67 1.89 9.71
C GLY A 28 23.38 3.20 8.98
N LEU A 29 22.69 3.20 7.83
CA LEU A 29 22.29 4.45 7.20
C LEU A 29 21.23 5.14 8.07
N LYS A 30 21.62 6.22 8.75
CA LYS A 30 20.75 6.99 9.66
C LYS A 30 20.17 8.21 8.95
N MET A 31 18.87 8.39 9.11
CA MET A 31 18.10 9.50 8.55
C MET A 31 17.27 10.17 9.64
N ILE A 32 17.04 11.48 9.50
CA ILE A 32 16.16 12.26 10.38
C ILE A 32 14.87 12.54 9.63
N GLY A 33 13.76 12.32 10.31
CA GLY A 33 12.42 12.54 9.78
C GLY A 33 11.84 13.86 10.25
N GLU A 34 11.01 14.47 9.40
CA GLU A 34 10.16 15.61 9.72
C GLU A 34 8.74 15.36 9.21
N TYR A 35 7.76 15.67 10.05
CA TYR A 35 6.35 15.57 9.69
C TYR A 35 5.92 16.78 8.87
N GLU A 36 5.39 16.54 7.68
CA GLU A 36 4.81 17.56 6.83
C GLU A 36 3.30 17.33 6.71
N GLU A 37 2.51 18.40 6.91
CA GLU A 37 1.07 18.36 6.75
C GLU A 37 0.69 18.31 5.27
N THR A 38 -0.21 17.40 4.92
CA THR A 38 -0.67 17.26 3.53
C THR A 38 -1.82 18.21 3.26
N VAL A 39 -1.86 18.79 2.07
CA VAL A 39 -3.08 19.46 1.59
C VAL A 39 -4.12 18.40 1.26
N GLY A 40 -5.16 18.32 2.08
CA GLY A 40 -6.19 17.30 1.96
C GLY A 40 -5.79 15.96 2.60
N THR A 41 -6.46 14.90 2.16
CA THR A 41 -6.35 13.56 2.76
C THR A 41 -5.80 12.58 1.73
N CYS A 42 -4.75 11.84 2.09
CA CYS A 42 -4.23 10.77 1.26
C CYS A 42 -4.89 9.44 1.64
N TYR A 43 -5.50 8.76 0.67
CA TYR A 43 -6.05 7.41 0.83
C TYR A 43 -5.11 6.37 0.24
N LEU A 44 -4.72 5.39 1.05
CA LEU A 44 -3.84 4.30 0.63
C LEU A 44 -4.65 3.02 0.43
N PHE A 45 -4.50 2.40 -0.74
CA PHE A 45 -5.10 1.12 -1.08
C PHE A 45 -4.00 0.11 -1.47
N SER A 46 -4.15 -1.15 -1.05
CA SER A 46 -3.38 -2.25 -1.60
C SER A 46 -4.18 -2.97 -2.67
N GLU A 47 -3.54 -3.26 -3.80
CA GLU A 47 -4.05 -4.17 -4.82
C GLU A 47 -3.44 -5.55 -4.58
N SER A 48 -4.26 -6.59 -4.68
CA SER A 48 -3.79 -7.98 -4.72
C SER A 48 -4.25 -8.63 -6.02
N ASP A 49 -3.36 -9.39 -6.65
CA ASP A 49 -3.73 -10.33 -7.71
C ASP A 49 -4.31 -11.60 -7.05
N ALA A 50 -5.47 -11.43 -6.40
CA ALA A 50 -6.21 -12.55 -5.87
C ALA A 50 -6.92 -13.23 -7.06
N PRO A 51 -6.76 -14.55 -7.26
CA PRO A 51 -7.56 -15.26 -8.25
C PRO A 51 -9.04 -15.04 -7.95
N PRO A 52 -9.92 -15.01 -8.98
CA PRO A 52 -11.33 -14.74 -8.80
C PRO A 52 -11.86 -15.59 -7.66
N LYS A 53 -12.34 -14.94 -6.60
CA LYS A 53 -12.99 -15.64 -5.49
C LYS A 53 -14.09 -16.47 -6.13
N PRO A 54 -14.08 -17.82 -6.01
CA PRO A 54 -15.22 -18.58 -6.47
C PRO A 54 -16.42 -17.98 -5.75
N ILE A 55 -17.39 -17.54 -6.53
CA ILE A 55 -18.66 -17.03 -6.03
C ILE A 55 -19.20 -18.16 -5.17
N CYS A 56 -18.97 -18.07 -3.86
CA CYS A 56 -19.63 -18.92 -2.92
C CYS A 56 -21.04 -18.37 -2.90
N ASP A 57 -21.95 -19.06 -3.58
CA ASP A 57 -23.38 -18.81 -3.51
C ASP A 57 -23.86 -19.08 -2.08
N GLU A 58 -23.48 -18.22 -1.12
CA GLU A 58 -24.21 -18.09 0.13
C GLU A 58 -25.43 -17.19 -0.12
N ALA A 59 -26.23 -17.59 -1.11
CA ALA A 59 -27.63 -17.22 -1.24
C ALA A 59 -28.48 -18.26 -0.49
N ALA A 60 -28.20 -18.40 0.81
CA ALA A 60 -29.09 -19.01 1.78
C ALA A 60 -28.66 -18.41 3.13
N LEU A 61 -29.20 -17.28 3.58
CA LEU A 61 -30.61 -17.05 3.83
C LEU A 61 -30.81 -15.55 4.09
N ALA A 62 -31.62 -14.86 3.29
CA ALA A 62 -32.64 -13.90 3.76
C ALA A 62 -33.27 -13.15 2.57
N GLN A 63 -34.50 -13.59 2.27
CA GLN A 63 -35.62 -12.80 1.76
C GLN A 63 -35.57 -12.18 0.35
N GLY A 64 -36.55 -12.61 -0.45
CA GLY A 64 -37.53 -11.65 -0.95
C GLY A 64 -37.56 -11.40 -2.46
N ASN A 65 -38.47 -12.14 -3.09
CA ASN A 65 -39.21 -11.82 -4.32
C ASN A 65 -38.60 -12.15 -5.69
N LYS A 66 -39.38 -12.99 -6.39
CA LYS A 66 -39.33 -13.36 -7.80
C LYS A 66 -39.43 -12.11 -8.68
N ASP A 67 -38.63 -12.05 -9.74
CA ASP A 67 -39.15 -11.86 -11.09
C ASP A 67 -38.14 -12.36 -12.14
N LYS A 68 -38.68 -12.88 -13.24
CA LYS A 68 -38.01 -13.75 -14.21
C LYS A 68 -37.26 -12.96 -15.29
N GLN A 69 -36.20 -13.61 -15.78
CA GLN A 69 -35.76 -13.65 -17.19
C GLN A 69 -34.87 -12.51 -17.71
N ALA A 70 -33.57 -12.81 -17.82
CA ALA A 70 -32.88 -12.88 -19.11
C ALA A 70 -31.58 -13.66 -18.93
N SER A 71 -31.54 -14.87 -19.49
CA SER A 71 -30.31 -15.63 -19.67
C SER A 71 -29.38 -14.87 -20.61
N ILE A 72 -28.30 -14.30 -20.09
CA ILE A 72 -27.21 -13.80 -20.92
C ILE A 72 -26.30 -15.00 -21.21
N SER A 73 -26.25 -15.32 -22.49
CA SER A 73 -25.46 -16.36 -23.15
C SER A 73 -24.01 -16.34 -22.69
N LYS A 74 -23.51 -17.49 -22.21
CA LYS A 74 -22.09 -17.73 -22.03
C LYS A 74 -21.45 -17.98 -23.40
N ASP A 75 -21.03 -16.92 -24.08
CA ASP A 75 -20.09 -17.10 -25.19
C ASP A 75 -19.18 -15.85 -25.31
N GLY A 76 -17.88 -16.07 -25.17
CA GLY A 76 -16.85 -15.12 -25.63
C GLY A 76 -16.39 -13.99 -24.69
N MET A 77 -16.77 -13.90 -23.41
CA MET A 77 -16.07 -12.97 -22.51
C MET A 77 -14.74 -13.59 -22.06
N LYS A 78 -13.61 -13.02 -22.54
CA LYS A 78 -12.37 -13.06 -21.76
C LYS A 78 -12.70 -12.44 -20.40
N GLU A 79 -12.89 -13.29 -19.39
CA GLU A 79 -13.09 -12.87 -18.01
C GLU A 79 -11.84 -12.09 -17.59
N VAL A 80 -11.95 -10.76 -17.53
CA VAL A 80 -10.92 -9.93 -16.92
C VAL A 80 -10.99 -10.23 -15.43
N PRO A 81 -9.91 -10.73 -14.81
CA PRO A 81 -9.92 -11.05 -13.39
C PRO A 81 -10.35 -9.80 -12.59
N PRO A 82 -11.30 -9.93 -11.65
CA PRO A 82 -11.73 -8.80 -10.83
C PRO A 82 -10.55 -8.34 -9.97
N LYS A 83 -10.17 -7.06 -10.12
CA LYS A 83 -9.15 -6.44 -9.27
C LYS A 83 -9.73 -6.17 -7.89
N GLU A 84 -9.23 -6.85 -6.87
CA GLU A 84 -9.59 -6.59 -5.47
C GLU A 84 -8.66 -5.52 -4.89
N VAL A 85 -9.25 -4.43 -4.38
CA VAL A 85 -8.52 -3.36 -3.70
C VAL A 85 -8.98 -3.24 -2.25
N LYS A 86 -8.02 -3.14 -1.33
CA LYS A 86 -8.28 -3.01 0.10
C LYS A 86 -7.78 -1.65 0.60
N HIS A 87 -8.67 -0.88 1.21
CA HIS A 87 -8.29 0.35 1.91
C HIS A 87 -7.39 0.00 3.11
N LEU A 88 -6.23 0.67 3.21
CA LEU A 88 -5.25 0.46 4.28
C LEU A 88 -5.27 1.60 5.30
N ALA A 89 -5.27 2.84 4.83
CA ALA A 89 -5.13 4.00 5.70
C ALA A 89 -5.60 5.30 5.03
N SER A 90 -5.96 6.25 5.88
CA SER A 90 -6.22 7.65 5.53
C SER A 90 -5.27 8.52 6.37
N VAL A 91 -4.44 9.34 5.74
CA VAL A 91 -3.41 10.15 6.43
C VAL A 91 -3.48 11.62 6.06
N GLN A 92 -3.14 12.47 7.02
CA GLN A 92 -3.10 13.94 6.91
C GLN A 92 -1.69 14.52 7.09
N LYS A 93 -0.72 13.66 7.43
CA LYS A 93 0.69 14.01 7.58
C LYS A 93 1.53 12.93 6.94
N ILE A 94 2.63 13.34 6.33
CA ILE A 94 3.65 12.44 5.81
C ILE A 94 4.94 12.65 6.59
N LEU A 95 5.66 11.56 6.83
CA LEU A 95 6.97 11.62 7.45
C LEU A 95 8.05 11.58 6.37
N LYS A 96 8.77 12.68 6.19
CA LYS A 96 9.86 12.80 5.20
C LYS A 96 11.20 12.62 5.88
N PHE A 97 11.98 11.67 5.39
CA PHE A 97 13.33 11.42 5.88
C PHE A 97 14.37 12.09 4.99
N ARG A 98 15.34 12.78 5.60
CA ARG A 98 16.56 13.25 4.93
C ARG A 98 17.79 12.56 5.50
N SER A 99 18.83 12.41 4.68
CA SER A 99 20.10 11.87 5.17
C SER A 99 20.82 12.93 6.02
N ILE A 100 21.58 12.49 7.02
CA ILE A 100 22.29 13.41 7.94
C ILE A 100 23.56 14.01 7.28
N ASN A 101 24.00 13.46 6.14
CA ASN A 101 25.25 13.85 5.49
C ASN A 101 25.09 14.80 4.30
N GLU A 102 23.86 15.13 3.88
CA GLU A 102 23.61 16.00 2.72
C GLU A 102 23.87 17.50 3.01
N ASP A 103 23.91 17.92 4.27
CA ASP A 103 24.03 19.35 4.66
C ASP A 103 25.44 19.95 4.43
N TYR A 104 26.46 19.14 4.09
CA TYR A 104 27.85 19.62 3.97
C TYR A 104 28.27 20.11 2.58
N GLN A 105 27.40 20.08 1.57
CA GLN A 105 27.80 20.43 0.18
C GLN A 105 27.21 21.74 -0.37
N GLN A 106 26.49 22.54 0.42
CA GLN A 106 25.96 23.83 -0.04
C GLN A 106 26.80 25.08 0.32
N HIS A 107 27.96 24.94 1.00
CA HIS A 107 28.77 26.08 1.44
C HIS A 107 30.27 25.96 1.12
N ARG A 108 30.61 25.63 -0.13
CA ARG A 108 31.98 25.87 -0.63
C ARG A 108 31.91 26.69 -1.92
N ALA A 109 31.86 28.01 -1.75
CA ALA A 109 32.22 28.99 -2.77
C ALA A 109 33.74 29.14 -2.85
#